data_AF-A0A496T467-F1
#
_entry.id   AF-A0A496T467-F1
#
_cell.length_a   1.000
_cell.length_b   1.000
_cell.length_c   1.000
_cell.angle_alpha   90.00
_cell.angle_beta   90.00
_cell.angle_gamma   90.00
#
_symmetry.space_group_name_H-M   'P 1'
#
loop_
_entity.id
_entity.type
_entity.pdbx_description
1 polymer ?
#
loop_
_entity_poly.entity_id
_entity_poly.type
_entity_poly.pdbx_seq_one_letter_code
_entity_poly.pdbx_strand_id
1 'polypeptide(L)'
;MGVRIKSQLLLRGTLIVILFFVVISAIAGGKNPAKEKLLMSGSFWRNQVLNDLMPYWYKYAPDKKYGAFYTTLSRQWQPMPPWDKMPAMISRQIFSFSTAYLLS
;
A
#
# COMPACT_ATOMS: atom_id res chain seq x y z
N MET A 1 35.49 45.56 -18.53
CA MET A 1 35.70 44.74 -17.31
C MET A 1 34.40 44.23 -16.67
N GLY A 2 33.31 45.01 -16.63
CA GLY A 2 32.06 44.62 -15.95
C GLY A 2 31.25 43.45 -16.54
N VAL A 3 31.31 43.20 -17.86
CA VAL A 3 30.54 42.11 -18.51
C VAL A 3 31.06 40.73 -18.12
N ARG A 4 32.38 40.57 -18.00
CA ARG A 4 33.05 39.30 -17.65
C ARG A 4 32.81 38.90 -16.18
N ILE A 5 32.58 39.88 -15.30
CA ILE A 5 32.29 39.66 -13.88
C ILE A 5 30.82 39.21 -13.71
N LYS A 6 29.88 39.84 -14.43
CA LYS A 6 28.47 39.44 -14.42
C LYS A 6 28.26 38.02 -14.98
N SER A 7 28.96 37.64 -16.05
CA SER A 7 28.84 36.29 -16.62
C SER A 7 29.40 35.21 -15.68
N GLN A 8 30.49 35.49 -14.98
CA GLN A 8 31.06 34.60 -13.97
C GLN A 8 30.14 34.44 -12.74
N LEU A 9 29.46 35.51 -12.33
CA LEU A 9 28.50 35.48 -11.23
C LEU A 9 27.25 34.65 -11.59
N LEU A 10 26.73 34.84 -12.81
CA LEU A 10 25.61 34.06 -13.36
C LEU A 10 25.95 32.57 -13.46
N LEU A 11 27.14 32.22 -13.98
CA LEU A 11 27.58 30.83 -14.12
C LEU A 11 27.70 30.13 -12.74
N ARG A 12 28.24 30.83 -11.74
CA ARG A 12 28.33 30.33 -10.35
C ARG A 12 26.95 30.13 -9.73
N GLY A 13 26.02 31.06 -9.94
CA GLY A 13 24.64 30.93 -9.47
C GLY A 13 23.94 29.71 -10.07
N THR A 14 24.05 29.51 -11.39
CA THR A 14 23.47 28.35 -12.08
C THR A 14 24.06 27.03 -11.58
N LEU A 15 25.38 26.97 -11.38
CA LEU A 15 26.06 25.78 -10.83
C LEU A 15 25.57 25.43 -9.42
N ILE A 16 25.36 26.43 -8.56
CA ILE A 16 24.83 26.23 -7.20
C ILE A 16 23.42 25.65 -7.24
N VAL A 17 22.55 26.17 -8.12
CA VAL A 17 21.16 25.67 -8.25
C VAL A 17 21.13 24.23 -8.77
N ILE A 18 21.97 23.89 -9.75
CA ILE A 18 22.08 22.51 -10.27
C ILE A 18 22.57 21.57 -9.16
N LEU A 19 23.61 21.96 -8.42
CA LEU A 19 24.11 21.19 -7.28
C LEU A 19 23.02 20.98 -6.22
N PHE A 20 22.22 22.01 -5.93
CA PHE A 20 21.12 21.93 -4.97
C PHE A 20 20.05 20.93 -5.42
N PHE A 21 19.66 20.95 -6.70
CA PHE A 21 18.70 19.99 -7.27
C PHE A 21 19.24 18.56 -7.28
N VAL A 22 20.52 18.35 -7.57
CA VAL A 22 21.16 17.02 -7.53
C VAL A 22 21.17 16.46 -6.10
N VAL A 23 21.50 17.29 -5.11
CA VAL A 23 21.50 16.87 -3.69
C VAL A 23 20.09 16.53 -3.21
N ILE A 24 19.08 17.34 -3.54
CA ILE A 24 17.68 17.03 -3.17
C ILE A 24 17.22 15.72 -3.81
N SER A 25 17.57 15.48 -5.07
CA SER A 25 17.18 14.27 -5.80
C SER A 25 17.84 13.01 -5.21
N ALA A 26 19.09 13.12 -4.76
CA ALA A 26 19.81 12.03 -4.10
C ALA A 26 19.24 11.67 -2.72
N ILE A 27 18.72 12.66 -1.97
CA ILE A 27 18.10 12.44 -0.66
C ILE A 27 16.69 11.82 -0.81
N ALA A 28 15.93 12.25 -1.82
CA ALA A 28 14.55 11.77 -2.03
C ALA A 28 14.45 10.35 -2.59
N GLY A 29 15.48 9.88 -3.32
CA GLY A 29 15.48 8.59 -4.02
C GLY A 29 15.99 7.39 -3.21
N GLY A 30 16.45 7.58 -1.97
CA GLY A 30 17.05 6.52 -1.16
C GLY A 30 16.03 5.43 -0.79
N LYS A 31 16.24 4.20 -1.27
CA LYS A 31 15.52 3.02 -0.75
C LYS A 31 15.68 2.98 0.77
N ASN A 32 14.58 2.87 1.50
CA ASN A 32 14.62 2.71 2.95
C ASN A 32 14.84 1.22 3.29
N PRO A 33 16.06 0.80 3.65
CA PRO A 33 16.38 -0.62 3.85
C PRO A 33 15.59 -1.24 5.00
N ALA A 34 15.20 -0.44 6.01
CA ALA A 34 14.36 -0.92 7.11
C ALA A 34 12.94 -1.24 6.63
N LYS A 35 12.38 -0.41 5.73
CA LYS A 35 11.07 -0.67 5.11
C LYS A 35 11.12 -1.93 4.24
N GLU A 36 12.17 -2.08 3.44
CA GLU A 36 12.34 -3.27 2.59
C GLU A 36 12.46 -4.54 3.45
N LYS A 37 13.29 -4.52 4.49
CA LYS A 37 13.41 -5.63 5.45
C LYS A 37 12.09 -5.98 6.12
N LEU A 38 11.29 -4.98 6.49
CA LEU A 38 9.97 -5.18 7.09
C LEU A 38 9.00 -5.86 6.13
N LEU A 39 8.92 -5.38 4.87
CA LEU A 39 8.05 -5.95 3.83
C LEU A 39 8.45 -7.39 3.45
N MET A 40 9.73 -7.74 3.58
CA MET A 40 10.19 -9.11 3.36
C MET A 40 9.99 -10.01 4.59
N SER A 41 9.49 -9.48 5.72
CA SER A 41 9.25 -10.28 6.92
C SER A 41 7.89 -10.98 6.88
N GLY A 42 7.88 -12.29 7.17
CA GLY A 42 6.62 -13.04 7.28
C GLY A 42 5.73 -12.55 8.42
N SER A 43 6.32 -12.06 9.52
CA SER A 43 5.59 -11.52 10.66
C SER A 43 4.80 -10.26 10.31
N PHE A 44 5.33 -9.39 9.45
CA PHE A 44 4.61 -8.24 8.93
C PHE A 44 3.31 -8.67 8.24
N TRP A 45 3.38 -9.59 7.28
CA TRP A 45 2.21 -10.05 6.53
C TRP A 45 1.23 -10.84 7.40
N ARG A 46 1.73 -11.67 8.33
CA ARG A 46 0.90 -12.37 9.31
C ARG A 46 0.09 -11.36 10.12
N ASN A 47 0.75 -10.34 10.67
CA ASN A 47 0.08 -9.32 11.49
C ASN A 47 -0.90 -8.50 10.66
N GLN A 48 -0.54 -8.13 9.44
CA GLN A 48 -1.44 -7.40 8.54
C GLN A 48 -2.72 -8.20 8.25
N VAL A 49 -2.60 -9.51 7.97
CA VAL A 49 -3.76 -10.36 7.72
C VAL A 49 -4.63 -10.49 8.96
N LEU A 50 -4.04 -10.88 10.11
CA LEU A 50 -4.79 -11.19 11.32
C LEU A 50 -5.40 -9.98 12.00
N ASN A 51 -4.69 -8.85 12.01
CA ASN A 51 -5.07 -7.67 12.79
C ASN A 51 -5.77 -6.60 11.93
N ASP A 52 -5.35 -6.44 10.68
CA ASP A 52 -5.82 -5.31 9.86
C ASP A 52 -6.86 -5.72 8.81
N LEU A 53 -6.84 -6.96 8.32
CA LEU A 53 -7.72 -7.42 7.24
C LEU A 53 -8.86 -8.31 7.73
N MET A 54 -8.54 -9.43 8.39
CA MET A 54 -9.52 -10.44 8.77
C MET A 54 -10.65 -9.96 9.67
N PRO A 55 -10.44 -9.04 10.64
CA PRO A 55 -11.54 -8.53 11.45
C PRO A 55 -12.63 -7.84 10.64
N TYR A 56 -12.27 -7.15 9.56
CA TYR A 56 -13.24 -6.48 8.69
C TYR A 56 -14.01 -7.48 7.82
N TRP A 57 -13.31 -8.43 7.20
CA TRP A 57 -13.96 -9.50 6.44
C TRP A 57 -14.90 -10.32 7.31
N TYR A 58 -14.48 -10.69 8.53
CA TYR A 58 -15.32 -11.43 9.47
C TYR A 58 -16.56 -10.65 9.89
N LYS A 59 -16.41 -9.34 10.11
CA LYS A 59 -17.52 -8.49 10.58
C LYS A 59 -18.53 -8.15 9.49
N TYR A 60 -18.07 -7.83 8.28
CA TYR A 60 -18.90 -7.18 7.26
C TYR A 60 -19.25 -8.06 6.06
N ALA A 61 -18.44 -9.06 5.73
CA ALA A 61 -18.70 -9.89 4.55
C ALA A 61 -19.79 -10.96 4.72
N PRO A 62 -20.03 -11.58 5.89
CA PRO A 62 -21.02 -12.64 6.01
C PRO A 62 -22.44 -12.16 5.68
N ASP A 63 -23.13 -12.89 4.81
CA ASP A 63 -24.55 -12.70 4.56
C ASP A 63 -25.34 -13.54 5.57
N LYS A 64 -25.84 -12.87 6.61
CA LYS A 64 -26.59 -13.50 7.70
C LYS A 64 -28.01 -13.92 7.31
N LYS A 65 -28.52 -13.47 6.16
CA LYS A 65 -29.89 -13.77 5.72
C LYS A 65 -29.93 -15.00 4.83
N TYR A 66 -29.01 -15.09 3.87
CA TYR A 66 -28.99 -16.19 2.90
C TYR A 66 -27.71 -17.05 2.96
N GLY A 67 -26.88 -16.88 3.99
CA GLY A 67 -25.64 -17.63 4.21
C GLY A 67 -24.49 -17.22 3.30
N ALA A 68 -23.32 -17.84 3.47
CA ALA A 68 -22.09 -17.49 2.74
C ALA A 68 -21.68 -16.00 2.95
N PHE A 69 -21.20 -15.34 1.91
CA PHE A 69 -20.61 -14.00 1.99
C PHE A 69 -21.04 -13.12 0.83
N TYR A 70 -21.13 -11.82 1.09
CA TYR A 70 -21.13 -10.79 0.06
C TYR A 70 -19.78 -10.74 -0.64
N THR A 71 -19.80 -10.82 -1.97
CA THR A 71 -18.61 -10.78 -2.84
C THR A 71 -18.30 -9.37 -3.33
N THR A 72 -19.28 -8.46 -3.23
CA THR A 72 -19.17 -7.05 -3.62
C THR A 72 -19.43 -6.17 -2.40
N LEU A 73 -18.39 -5.49 -1.93
CA LEU A 73 -18.42 -4.60 -0.78
C LEU A 73 -17.94 -3.21 -1.20
N SER A 74 -18.57 -2.17 -0.66
CA SER A 74 -18.12 -0.79 -0.82
C SER A 74 -16.83 -0.55 -0.03
N ARG A 75 -16.19 0.61 -0.25
CA ARG A 75 -15.03 1.03 0.55
C ARG A 75 -15.35 1.15 2.05
N GLN A 76 -16.61 1.35 2.41
CA GLN A 76 -17.12 1.42 3.78
C GLN A 76 -17.62 0.07 4.28
N TRP A 77 -17.25 -1.03 3.61
CA TRP A 77 -17.64 -2.40 3.94
C TRP A 77 -19.15 -2.64 3.90
N GLN A 78 -19.88 -1.86 3.10
CA GLN A 78 -21.31 -2.08 2.90
C GLN A 78 -21.51 -3.02 1.72
N PRO A 79 -22.34 -4.07 1.87
CA PRO A 79 -22.74 -4.90 0.75
C PRO A 79 -23.32 -4.05 -0.39
N MET A 80 -22.96 -4.34 -1.64
CA MET A 80 -23.49 -3.64 -2.83
C MET A 80 -23.95 -4.64 -3.89
N PRO A 81 -24.93 -4.26 -4.73
CA PRO A 81 -25.24 -5.03 -5.93
C PRO A 81 -24.04 -5.05 -6.91
N PRO A 82 -23.87 -6.12 -7.72
CA PRO A 82 -24.72 -7.31 -7.76
C PRO A 82 -24.53 -8.21 -6.53
N TRP A 83 -25.63 -8.83 -6.10
CA TRP A 83 -25.71 -9.70 -4.92
C TRP A 83 -25.36 -11.16 -5.20
N ASP A 84 -24.98 -11.47 -6.44
CA ASP A 84 -24.73 -12.83 -6.88
C ASP A 84 -23.55 -13.46 -6.13
N LYS A 85 -23.79 -14.69 -5.67
CA LYS A 85 -22.79 -15.49 -4.97
C LYS A 85 -21.99 -16.28 -5.99
N MET A 86 -20.84 -15.74 -6.34
CA MET A 86 -19.90 -16.38 -7.26
C MET A 86 -19.14 -17.52 -6.53
N PRO A 87 -19.32 -18.80 -6.88
CA PRO A 87 -18.71 -19.91 -6.15
C PRO A 87 -17.19 -19.78 -6.03
N ALA A 88 -16.51 -19.33 -7.09
CA ALA A 88 -15.07 -19.11 -7.08
C ALA A 88 -14.62 -18.07 -6.03
N MET A 89 -15.41 -17.02 -5.79
CA MET A 89 -15.13 -16.00 -4.77
C MET A 89 -15.40 -16.53 -3.37
N ILE A 90 -16.51 -17.27 -3.20
CA ILE A 90 -16.83 -17.93 -1.92
C ILE A 90 -15.73 -18.93 -1.55
N SER A 91 -15.25 -19.75 -2.49
CA SER A 91 -14.15 -20.69 -2.25
C SER A 91 -12.87 -19.98 -1.82
N ARG A 92 -12.55 -18.81 -2.41
CA ARG A 92 -11.41 -17.99 -1.97
C ARG A 92 -11.58 -17.46 -0.56
N GLN A 93 -12.77 -17.01 -0.18
CA GLN A 93 -13.05 -16.56 1.19
C GLN A 93 -12.91 -17.70 2.20
N ILE A 94 -13.46 -18.88 1.91
CA ILE A 94 -13.31 -20.07 2.76
C ILE A 94 -11.82 -20.39 2.93
N PHE A 95 -11.05 -20.43 1.83
CA PHE A 95 -9.61 -20.64 1.90
C PHE A 95 -8.92 -19.58 2.77
N SER A 96 -9.23 -18.29 2.58
CA SER A 96 -8.65 -17.20 3.36
C SER A 96 -8.94 -17.34 4.86
N PHE A 97 -10.17 -17.68 5.25
CA PHE A 97 -10.50 -17.91 6.67
C PHE A 97 -9.79 -19.14 7.24
N SER A 98 -9.69 -20.24 6.48
CA SER A 98 -8.93 -21.41 6.89
C SER A 98 -7.44 -21.10 7.08
N THR A 99 -6.84 -20.32 6.17
CA THR A 99 -5.45 -19.87 6.32
C THR A 99 -5.28 -18.92 7.50
N ALA A 100 -6.20 -17.99 7.72
CA ALA A 100 -6.17 -17.10 8.88
C ALA A 100 -6.22 -17.88 10.20
N TYR A 101 -7.04 -18.92 10.27
CA TYR A 101 -7.09 -19.83 11.43
C TYR A 101 -5.77 -20.59 11.64
N LEU A 102 -5.11 -21.04 10.57
CA LEU A 102 -3.79 -21.69 10.69
C LEU A 102 -2.68 -20.72 11.11
N LEU A 103 -2.84 -19.43 10.80
CA LEU A 103 -1.88 -18.40 11.16
C LEU A 103 -2.09 -17.87 12.59
N SER A 104 -3.30 -17.95 13.15
CA SER A 104 -3.64 -17.34 14.44
C SER A 104 -2.93 -17.96 15.63
#